data_AF-A0A0N4VA66-F1
#
_entry.id   AF-A0A0N4VA66-F1
#
_cell.length_a   1.000
_cell.length_b   1.000
_cell.length_c   1.000
_cell.angle_alpha   90.00
_cell.angle_beta   90.00
_cell.angle_gamma   90.00
#
_symmetry.space_group_name_H-M   'P 1'
#
loop_
_entity.id
_entity.type
_entity.pdbx_description
1 polymer ?
#
loop_
_entity_poly.entity_id
_entity_poly.type
_entity_poly.pdbx_seq_one_letter_code
_entity_poly.pdbx_strand_id
1 'polypeptide(L)'
;MFGEVDHYKSFLLEIVWPENYPETLPVINLDLFYNSSLFNEVKSHISEQLTNEAKKSLGMAVTYTLIEYVKENLDDLLKDQTEVAVLDEKMPSYVMEDPEKTTKNPKEVPKKVQMSKAQKKRMWDRTTAANLGEQVTAKFRLIYFHILSKEVANGRALPQPWPIGSKDRHYRIKKLIEALLKDNYDIVALQEIWGEKDYCQISTAVKGSYPYSFYFHSGFTGSGVCVFTRFRIVSTIMHRYSLNGFAHHIHRGDWFGGKVVGMVELEAEKYRINFYTTHLHAEYNRENDLYLPHRLSQAFELSQFVKHTSCGADVVILTGDFNLEPEDLGYRVIVNNAQLKDAWLYRPDKDDRDWGTTCDRPDNCYTPNIKELLKSKGKRLDYIMYKGVNASLTLTTCENRLNKVPGEEGLNYSDHLGVYAEFTITDEKKKEGHDNYLTSAVLKEAIPILRKGENRALFDRQLFLGLCVVLVALFFCTLNIEIYYPSWSIVTTGFRFLITLLIGFCTWYGLIGLTMELKALKAAKFSMTMLLSD
;
A
#
# COMPACT_ATOMS: atom_id res chain seq x y z
N MET A 1 -12.43 -23.51 6.82
CA MET A 1 -12.16 -24.04 5.46
C MET A 1 -11.95 -25.54 5.60
N PHE A 2 -12.63 -26.32 4.78
CA PHE A 2 -12.55 -27.79 4.79
C PHE A 2 -12.20 -28.28 3.38
N GLY A 3 -11.31 -29.27 3.29
CA GLY A 3 -10.73 -29.74 2.02
C GLY A 3 -9.37 -29.09 1.68
N GLU A 4 -8.77 -29.55 0.58
CA GLU A 4 -7.52 -28.99 0.05
C GLU A 4 -7.75 -27.66 -0.67
N VAL A 5 -6.82 -26.71 -0.50
CA VAL A 5 -6.91 -25.38 -1.11
C VAL A 5 -6.96 -25.51 -2.64
N ASP A 6 -7.94 -24.86 -3.25
CA ASP A 6 -8.20 -24.82 -4.71
C ASP A 6 -8.63 -26.17 -5.32
N HIS A 7 -9.05 -27.13 -4.49
CA HIS A 7 -9.63 -28.39 -4.94
C HIS A 7 -11.16 -28.26 -5.11
N TYR A 8 -11.74 -28.92 -6.12
CA TYR A 8 -13.21 -28.91 -6.37
C TYR A 8 -14.04 -29.58 -5.26
N LYS A 9 -13.37 -30.25 -4.31
CA LYS A 9 -13.92 -30.80 -3.06
C LYS A 9 -13.44 -30.01 -1.84
N SER A 10 -13.49 -28.69 -1.92
CA SER A 10 -13.18 -27.81 -0.80
C SER A 10 -14.26 -26.73 -0.65
N PHE A 11 -14.49 -26.30 0.58
CA PHE A 11 -15.48 -25.26 0.86
C PHE A 11 -15.18 -24.46 2.12
N LEU A 12 -15.77 -23.26 2.19
CA LEU A 12 -15.78 -22.40 3.34
C LEU A 12 -17.15 -22.46 4.02
N LEU A 13 -17.17 -22.82 5.30
CA LEU A 13 -18.37 -22.82 6.12
C LEU A 13 -18.44 -21.51 6.89
N GLU A 14 -19.48 -20.71 6.66
CA GLU A 14 -19.81 -19.58 7.53
C GLU A 14 -20.96 -19.98 8.46
N ILE A 15 -20.76 -19.74 9.76
CA ILE A 15 -21.75 -19.98 10.80
C ILE A 15 -22.10 -18.61 11.38
N VAL A 16 -23.36 -18.21 11.28
CA VAL A 16 -23.87 -16.97 11.86
C VAL A 16 -24.65 -17.31 13.12
N TRP A 17 -24.28 -16.68 14.24
CA TRP A 17 -24.95 -16.87 15.53
C TRP A 17 -25.99 -15.77 15.74
N PRO A 18 -27.30 -16.10 15.82
CA PRO A 18 -28.34 -15.14 16.17
C PRO A 18 -28.18 -14.61 17.60
N GLU A 19 -28.84 -13.49 17.93
CA GLU A 19 -28.77 -12.86 19.26
C GLU A 19 -29.19 -13.80 20.41
N ASN A 20 -30.10 -14.75 20.15
CA ASN A 20 -30.62 -15.71 21.13
C ASN A 20 -29.91 -17.08 21.04
N TYR A 21 -28.65 -17.12 20.59
CA TYR A 21 -27.85 -18.35 20.60
C TYR A 21 -27.26 -18.56 22.01
N PRO A 22 -27.29 -19.78 22.59
CA PRO A 22 -27.54 -21.09 21.94
C PRO A 22 -28.98 -21.62 22.01
N GLU A 23 -29.94 -20.84 22.50
CA GLU A 23 -31.36 -21.23 22.57
C GLU A 23 -32.00 -21.32 21.18
N THR A 24 -31.40 -20.65 20.19
CA THR A 24 -31.77 -20.69 18.77
C THR A 24 -30.67 -21.32 17.94
N LEU A 25 -31.05 -21.96 16.84
CA LEU A 25 -30.10 -22.61 15.94
C LEU A 25 -29.18 -21.58 15.27
N PRO A 26 -27.89 -21.91 15.09
CA PRO A 26 -27.02 -21.12 14.24
C PRO A 26 -27.49 -21.19 12.78
N VAL A 27 -27.28 -20.11 12.02
CA VAL A 27 -27.56 -20.06 10.59
C VAL A 27 -26.32 -20.50 9.83
N ILE A 28 -26.47 -21.55 9.01
CA ILE A 28 -25.39 -22.08 8.17
C ILE A 28 -25.45 -21.38 6.82
N ASN A 29 -24.41 -20.60 6.50
CA ASN A 29 -24.28 -19.93 5.21
C ASN A 29 -23.18 -20.60 4.37
N LEU A 30 -23.58 -21.08 3.20
CA LEU A 30 -22.70 -21.67 2.18
C LEU A 30 -22.69 -20.86 0.88
N ASP A 31 -23.40 -19.74 0.80
CA ASP A 31 -23.47 -18.85 -0.36
C ASP A 31 -22.31 -17.83 -0.38
N LEU A 32 -21.12 -18.31 -0.04
CA LEU A 32 -19.88 -17.55 -0.11
C LEU A 32 -19.29 -17.68 -1.51
N PHE A 33 -18.62 -16.62 -2.00
CA PHE A 33 -17.96 -16.64 -3.31
C PHE A 33 -17.01 -17.84 -3.51
N TYR A 34 -16.32 -18.24 -2.44
CA TYR A 34 -15.44 -19.41 -2.43
C TYR A 34 -16.16 -20.72 -2.80
N ASN A 35 -17.44 -20.85 -2.42
CA ASN A 35 -18.24 -22.04 -2.64
C ASN A 35 -19.00 -22.02 -3.98
N SER A 36 -18.65 -21.11 -4.90
CA SER A 36 -19.31 -21.00 -6.21
C SER A 36 -19.18 -22.27 -7.05
N SER A 37 -18.12 -23.06 -6.82
CA SER A 37 -17.86 -24.35 -7.49
C SER A 37 -18.63 -25.55 -6.91
N LEU A 38 -19.30 -25.40 -5.76
CA LEU A 38 -20.11 -26.47 -5.17
C LEU A 38 -21.50 -26.49 -5.81
N PHE A 39 -21.98 -27.69 -6.15
CA PHE A 39 -23.35 -27.88 -6.60
C PHE A 39 -24.36 -27.46 -5.53
N ASN A 40 -25.50 -26.90 -5.95
CA ASN A 40 -26.55 -26.43 -5.03
C ASN A 40 -27.15 -27.58 -4.21
N GLU A 41 -27.19 -28.78 -4.79
CA GLU A 41 -27.60 -30.02 -4.13
C GLU A 41 -26.65 -30.36 -2.99
N VAL A 42 -25.33 -30.23 -3.21
CA VAL A 42 -24.29 -30.48 -2.20
C VAL A 42 -24.36 -29.43 -1.09
N LYS A 43 -24.53 -28.15 -1.42
CA LYS A 43 -24.73 -27.09 -0.42
C LYS A 43 -25.96 -27.34 0.45
N SER A 44 -27.07 -27.74 -0.18
CA SER A 44 -28.32 -28.05 0.53
C SER A 44 -28.13 -29.24 1.46
N HIS A 45 -27.44 -30.28 1.01
CA HIS A 45 -27.13 -31.46 1.81
C HIS A 45 -26.26 -31.12 3.04
N ILE A 46 -25.19 -30.34 2.86
CA ILE A 46 -24.31 -29.90 3.96
C ILE A 46 -25.09 -29.07 4.97
N SER A 47 -25.89 -28.10 4.50
CA SER A 47 -26.70 -27.24 5.37
C SER A 47 -27.72 -28.05 6.19
N GLU A 48 -28.38 -29.02 5.55
CA GLU A 48 -29.34 -29.91 6.22
C GLU A 48 -28.67 -30.75 7.31
N GLN A 49 -27.54 -31.39 7.02
CA GLN A 49 -26.80 -32.23 7.98
C GLN A 49 -26.32 -31.41 9.19
N LEU A 50 -25.73 -30.24 8.96
CA LEU A 50 -25.25 -29.38 10.04
C LEU A 50 -26.40 -28.78 10.87
N THR A 51 -27.52 -28.45 10.23
CA THR A 51 -28.72 -28.01 10.94
C THR A 51 -29.29 -29.12 11.80
N ASN A 52 -29.30 -30.36 11.32
CA ASN A 52 -29.76 -31.52 12.10
C ASN A 52 -28.83 -31.83 13.27
N GLU A 53 -27.52 -31.68 13.09
CA GLU A 53 -26.55 -31.85 14.18
C GLU A 53 -26.68 -30.76 15.24
N ALA A 54 -26.87 -29.50 14.82
CA ALA A 54 -27.13 -28.39 15.73
C ALA A 54 -28.41 -28.58 16.55
N LYS A 55 -29.47 -29.15 15.95
CA LYS A 55 -30.74 -29.45 16.65
C LYS A 55 -30.59 -30.44 17.81
N LYS A 56 -29.67 -31.41 17.71
CA LYS A 56 -29.46 -32.42 18.76
C LYS A 56 -28.93 -31.82 20.07
N SER A 57 -28.27 -30.66 19.96
CA SER A 57 -27.58 -30.00 21.07
C SER A 57 -28.12 -28.58 21.32
N LEU A 58 -29.40 -28.35 21.01
CA LEU A 58 -30.07 -27.07 21.23
C LEU A 58 -30.00 -26.66 22.71
N GLY A 59 -29.65 -25.41 23.00
CA GLY A 59 -29.41 -24.92 24.35
C GLY A 59 -27.98 -25.12 24.87
N MET A 60 -27.08 -25.68 24.06
CA MET A 60 -25.64 -25.76 24.34
C MET A 60 -24.82 -25.15 23.21
N ALA A 61 -23.59 -24.71 23.48
CA ALA A 61 -22.71 -24.21 22.44
C ALA A 61 -22.23 -25.35 21.51
N VAL A 62 -22.57 -25.27 20.22
CA VAL A 62 -22.34 -26.34 19.22
C VAL A 62 -21.21 -26.05 18.24
N THR A 63 -20.52 -24.91 18.35
CA THR A 63 -19.52 -24.47 17.37
C THR A 63 -18.43 -25.52 17.11
N TYR A 64 -17.85 -26.09 18.17
CA TYR A 64 -16.83 -27.13 18.03
C TYR A 64 -17.40 -28.43 17.50
N THR A 65 -18.60 -28.80 17.94
CA THR A 65 -19.33 -30.00 17.47
C THR A 65 -19.55 -29.94 15.96
N LEU A 66 -19.99 -28.80 15.43
CA LEU A 66 -20.22 -28.64 14.00
C LEU A 66 -18.92 -28.69 13.19
N ILE A 67 -17.84 -28.08 13.69
CA ILE A 67 -16.54 -28.11 13.01
C ILE A 67 -15.98 -29.54 12.97
N GLU A 68 -16.03 -30.27 14.08
CA GLU A 68 -15.55 -31.66 14.14
C GLU A 68 -16.44 -32.59 13.29
N TYR A 69 -17.76 -32.41 13.32
CA TYR A 69 -18.67 -33.16 12.46
C TYR A 69 -18.32 -33.02 10.97
N VAL A 70 -18.01 -31.81 10.50
CA VAL A 70 -17.58 -31.59 9.11
C VAL A 70 -16.25 -32.28 8.81
N LYS A 71 -15.28 -32.25 9.74
CA LYS A 71 -13.99 -32.92 9.53
C LYS A 71 -14.15 -34.44 9.43
N GLU A 72 -14.95 -35.03 10.32
CA GLU A 72 -15.15 -36.48 10.39
C GLU A 72 -15.97 -37.02 9.21
N ASN A 73 -16.88 -36.20 8.66
CA ASN A 73 -17.81 -36.61 7.60
C ASN A 73 -17.55 -35.93 6.26
N LEU A 74 -16.36 -35.35 6.05
CA LEU A 74 -16.04 -34.54 4.87
C LEU A 74 -16.29 -35.29 3.55
N ASP A 75 -15.89 -36.56 3.48
CA ASP A 75 -16.02 -37.39 2.28
C ASP A 75 -17.48 -37.72 1.96
N ASP A 76 -18.32 -37.94 2.98
CA ASP A 76 -19.76 -38.21 2.79
C ASP A 76 -20.51 -36.93 2.40
N LEU A 77 -20.17 -35.80 3.04
CA LEU A 77 -20.73 -34.49 2.75
C LEU A 77 -20.47 -34.04 1.30
N LEU A 78 -19.36 -34.49 0.69
CA LEU A 78 -18.94 -34.14 -0.66
C LEU A 78 -19.00 -35.32 -1.65
N LYS A 79 -19.70 -36.42 -1.31
CA LYS A 79 -19.75 -37.63 -2.16
C LYS A 79 -20.35 -37.38 -3.53
N ASP A 80 -21.33 -36.48 -3.61
CA ASP A 80 -22.06 -36.13 -4.83
C ASP A 80 -21.37 -34.98 -5.61
N GLN A 81 -20.26 -34.44 -5.09
CA GLN A 81 -19.43 -33.48 -5.79
C GLN A 81 -18.49 -34.22 -6.76
N THR A 82 -18.75 -34.09 -8.07
CA THR A 82 -17.97 -34.73 -9.14
C THR A 82 -17.11 -33.71 -9.88
N GLU A 83 -16.03 -34.18 -10.53
CA GLU A 83 -15.02 -33.32 -11.20
C GLU A 83 -15.50 -32.65 -12.51
N VAL A 84 -16.81 -32.66 -12.80
CA VAL A 84 -17.34 -32.15 -14.06
C VAL A 84 -18.26 -30.95 -13.80
N ALA A 85 -17.67 -29.75 -13.68
CA ALA A 85 -18.32 -28.45 -13.95
C ALA A 85 -17.36 -27.23 -13.79
N VAL A 86 -16.14 -27.27 -14.34
CA VAL A 86 -15.28 -26.06 -14.44
C VAL A 86 -15.24 -25.48 -15.87
N LEU A 87 -16.12 -25.92 -16.77
CA LEU A 87 -16.08 -25.48 -18.18
C LEU A 87 -17.39 -24.98 -18.80
N ASP A 88 -18.52 -24.88 -18.09
CA ASP A 88 -19.75 -24.33 -18.69
C ASP A 88 -20.47 -23.33 -17.78
N GLU A 89 -19.96 -22.10 -17.75
CA GLU A 89 -20.79 -20.89 -17.64
C GLU A 89 -20.37 -19.89 -18.73
N LYS A 90 -20.54 -20.29 -20.00
CA LYS A 90 -20.72 -19.35 -21.11
C LYS A 90 -21.91 -19.81 -21.96
N MET A 91 -22.95 -18.97 -21.94
CA MET A 91 -24.17 -18.93 -22.76
C MET A 91 -25.44 -19.55 -22.14
N PRO A 92 -26.56 -18.78 -22.11
CA PRO A 92 -27.86 -19.32 -21.75
C PRO A 92 -28.45 -20.16 -22.90
N SER A 93 -28.90 -21.37 -22.58
CA SER A 93 -29.62 -22.26 -23.49
C SER A 93 -31.03 -21.76 -23.78
N TYR A 94 -31.34 -21.48 -25.04
CA TYR A 94 -32.71 -21.33 -25.53
C TYR A 94 -33.30 -22.71 -25.81
N VAL A 95 -34.42 -23.05 -25.16
CA VAL A 95 -35.19 -24.27 -25.41
C VAL A 95 -35.87 -24.16 -26.79
N MET A 96 -35.67 -25.17 -27.64
CA MET A 96 -36.45 -25.36 -28.87
C MET A 96 -37.50 -26.45 -28.61
N GLU A 97 -38.79 -26.10 -28.73
CA GLU A 97 -39.88 -27.05 -28.92
C GLU A 97 -40.16 -27.20 -30.43
N ASP A 98 -40.23 -28.46 -30.90
CA ASP A 98 -40.62 -28.83 -32.27
C ASP A 98 -42.13 -29.21 -32.32
N PRO A 99 -42.83 -29.08 -33.45
CA PRO A 99 -44.26 -28.77 -33.50
C PRO A 99 -45.17 -29.99 -33.73
N GLU A 100 -46.39 -29.92 -33.20
CA GLU A 100 -47.53 -30.68 -33.73
C GLU A 100 -48.77 -29.80 -34.03
N LYS A 101 -49.11 -29.80 -35.32
CA LYS A 101 -50.43 -29.69 -35.98
C LYS A 101 -51.55 -28.85 -35.34
N THR A 102 -51.97 -27.80 -36.04
CA THR A 102 -53.37 -27.66 -36.51
C THR A 102 -53.53 -26.60 -37.61
N THR A 103 -54.51 -26.87 -38.47
CA THR A 103 -54.90 -26.26 -39.75
C THR A 103 -55.56 -24.87 -39.68
N LYS A 104 -55.31 -23.99 -40.67
CA LYS A 104 -56.28 -23.29 -41.59
C LYS A 104 -55.64 -22.09 -42.36
N ASN A 105 -56.04 -21.93 -43.64
CA ASN A 105 -55.60 -20.92 -44.66
C ASN A 105 -56.21 -19.49 -44.45
N PRO A 106 -56.06 -18.50 -45.39
CA PRO A 106 -54.86 -17.68 -45.70
C PRO A 106 -55.18 -16.15 -45.79
N LYS A 107 -54.23 -15.23 -45.54
CA LYS A 107 -54.26 -13.84 -46.09
C LYS A 107 -52.85 -13.28 -46.31
N GLU A 108 -52.67 -12.67 -47.48
CA GLU A 108 -51.42 -12.12 -48.05
C GLU A 108 -50.94 -10.80 -47.41
N VAL A 109 -49.68 -10.43 -47.75
CA VAL A 109 -49.01 -9.08 -47.81
C VAL A 109 -47.81 -8.91 -46.85
N PRO A 110 -46.65 -8.29 -47.22
CA PRO A 110 -45.86 -8.30 -48.46
C PRO A 110 -44.42 -8.86 -48.24
N LYS A 111 -43.68 -9.12 -49.33
CA LYS A 111 -42.30 -9.65 -49.32
C LYS A 111 -41.32 -8.79 -48.51
N LYS A 112 -40.85 -9.28 -47.36
CA LYS A 112 -39.60 -8.82 -46.72
C LYS A 112 -38.41 -9.23 -47.59
N VAL A 113 -37.64 -8.25 -48.04
CA VAL A 113 -36.32 -8.47 -48.66
C VAL A 113 -35.44 -9.20 -47.65
N GLN A 114 -35.18 -10.48 -47.91
CA GLN A 114 -34.37 -11.32 -47.05
C GLN A 114 -32.89 -11.03 -47.33
N MET A 115 -32.25 -10.27 -46.46
CA MET A 115 -30.81 -10.05 -46.53
C MET A 115 -30.07 -11.38 -46.35
N SER A 116 -29.08 -11.64 -47.21
CA SER A 116 -28.26 -12.85 -47.11
C SER A 116 -27.49 -12.88 -45.78
N LYS A 117 -27.10 -14.08 -45.33
CA LYS A 117 -26.27 -14.24 -44.11
C LYS A 117 -25.00 -13.37 -44.16
N ALA A 118 -24.44 -13.15 -45.34
CA ALA A 118 -23.28 -12.28 -45.56
C ALA A 118 -23.61 -10.79 -45.39
N GLN A 119 -24.79 -10.33 -45.80
CA GLN A 119 -25.23 -8.94 -45.60
C GLN A 119 -25.60 -8.66 -44.14
N LYS A 120 -26.23 -9.62 -43.45
CA LYS A 120 -26.47 -9.52 -41.99
C LYS A 120 -25.17 -9.51 -41.21
N LYS A 121 -24.18 -10.34 -41.59
CA LYS A 121 -22.84 -10.33 -41.02
C LYS A 121 -22.14 -8.99 -41.25
N ARG A 122 -22.18 -8.42 -42.46
CA ARG A 122 -21.59 -7.09 -42.74
C ARG A 122 -22.27 -5.95 -41.98
N MET A 123 -23.58 -6.01 -41.76
CA MET A 123 -24.28 -5.04 -40.91
C MET A 123 -23.94 -5.24 -39.44
N TRP A 124 -23.83 -6.48 -38.96
CA TRP A 124 -23.35 -6.81 -37.62
C TRP A 124 -21.91 -6.33 -37.40
N ASP A 125 -21.01 -6.58 -38.35
CA ASP A 125 -19.62 -6.13 -38.32
C ASP A 125 -19.54 -4.58 -38.35
N ARG A 126 -20.43 -3.91 -39.10
CA ARG A 126 -20.54 -2.43 -39.08
C ARG A 126 -21.09 -1.87 -37.78
N THR A 127 -22.05 -2.55 -37.15
CA THR A 127 -22.68 -2.09 -35.90
C THR A 127 -21.77 -2.39 -34.70
N THR A 128 -21.01 -3.49 -34.77
CA THR A 128 -19.99 -3.86 -33.77
C THR A 128 -18.78 -2.94 -33.90
N ALA A 129 -18.32 -2.62 -35.14
CA ALA A 129 -17.25 -1.66 -35.36
C ALA A 129 -17.65 -0.21 -35.02
N ALA A 130 -18.92 0.16 -35.13
CA ALA A 130 -19.42 1.47 -34.70
C ALA A 130 -19.59 1.58 -33.17
N ASN A 131 -19.71 0.44 -32.46
CA ASN A 131 -19.78 0.36 -30.99
C ASN A 131 -18.45 -0.06 -30.33
N LEU A 132 -17.39 -0.27 -31.11
CA LEU A 132 -16.01 -0.51 -30.66
C LEU A 132 -15.22 0.81 -30.53
N GLY A 133 -15.89 1.90 -30.17
CA GLY A 133 -15.20 2.87 -29.33
C GLY A 133 -14.99 2.17 -27.99
N GLU A 134 -13.74 2.00 -27.54
CA GLU A 134 -13.43 1.50 -26.19
C GLU A 134 -14.47 2.09 -25.22
N GLN A 135 -15.36 1.26 -24.66
CA GLN A 135 -16.31 1.73 -23.65
C GLN A 135 -15.51 2.03 -22.38
N VAL A 136 -14.95 3.25 -22.36
CA VAL A 136 -14.43 3.90 -21.17
C VAL A 136 -15.54 3.83 -20.13
N THR A 137 -15.33 2.98 -19.14
CA THR A 137 -16.37 2.59 -18.20
C THR A 137 -16.25 3.39 -16.92
N ALA A 138 -15.03 3.81 -16.55
CA ALA A 138 -14.81 4.83 -15.53
C ALA A 138 -13.56 5.67 -15.85
N LYS A 139 -13.56 6.94 -15.44
CA LYS A 139 -12.41 7.84 -15.53
C LYS A 139 -12.20 8.51 -14.17
N PHE A 140 -10.95 8.61 -13.71
CA PHE A 140 -10.65 9.30 -12.46
C PHE A 140 -9.34 10.07 -12.52
N ARG A 141 -9.28 11.13 -11.72
CA ARG A 141 -8.16 12.06 -11.58
C ARG A 141 -7.55 11.95 -10.20
N LEU A 142 -6.24 11.82 -10.16
CA LEU A 142 -5.47 11.64 -8.95
C LEU A 142 -4.38 12.71 -8.87
N ILE A 143 -4.22 13.26 -7.67
CA ILE A 143 -3.01 13.98 -7.31
C ILE A 143 -2.38 13.39 -6.07
N TYR A 144 -1.07 13.20 -6.15
CA TYR A 144 -0.21 12.92 -5.03
C TYR A 144 0.56 14.20 -4.70
N PHE A 145 0.68 14.55 -3.42
CA PHE A 145 1.42 15.75 -3.02
C PHE A 145 2.09 15.64 -1.64
N HIS A 146 3.39 15.87 -1.64
CA HIS A 146 4.20 15.93 -0.43
C HIS A 146 4.18 17.35 0.18
N ILE A 147 3.90 17.46 1.47
CA ILE A 147 3.72 18.75 2.13
C ILE A 147 4.68 18.89 3.31
N LEU A 148 5.58 19.87 3.23
CA LEU A 148 6.47 20.30 4.32
C LEU A 148 7.63 19.35 4.68
N SER A 149 8.69 19.24 3.88
CA SER A 149 9.90 18.55 4.35
C SER A 149 10.96 19.49 4.94
N LYS A 150 11.35 20.58 4.27
CA LYS A 150 12.68 21.17 4.56
C LYS A 150 12.88 22.18 5.70
N GLU A 151 11.86 22.47 6.51
CA GLU A 151 12.12 23.07 7.84
C GLU A 151 11.98 22.06 8.99
N VAL A 152 11.52 20.83 8.72
CA VAL A 152 11.69 19.68 9.63
C VAL A 152 12.98 18.89 9.28
N ALA A 153 13.52 19.08 8.07
CA ALA A 153 14.82 18.58 7.63
C ALA A 153 16.05 19.28 8.25
N ASN A 154 15.86 20.23 9.17
CA ASN A 154 16.88 20.50 10.19
C ASN A 154 17.02 19.36 11.19
N GLY A 155 16.34 18.25 10.91
CA GLY A 155 16.58 16.99 11.54
C GLY A 155 16.17 17.10 12.98
N ARG A 156 14.87 17.06 13.27
CA ARG A 156 14.39 16.89 14.65
C ARG A 156 13.15 16.02 14.69
N ALA A 157 13.12 15.17 15.70
CA ALA A 157 12.11 14.17 16.04
C ALA A 157 10.65 14.67 16.19
N LEU A 158 10.35 15.96 16.03
CA LEU A 158 9.07 16.56 16.44
C LEU A 158 8.62 17.67 15.47
N PRO A 159 7.33 17.74 15.09
CA PRO A 159 6.76 18.90 14.40
C PRO A 159 6.73 20.10 15.36
N GLN A 160 7.76 20.95 15.30
CA GLN A 160 7.89 22.13 16.15
C GLN A 160 7.33 23.38 15.45
N PRO A 161 6.75 24.34 16.18
CA PRO A 161 6.41 25.65 15.62
C PRO A 161 7.67 26.45 15.24
N TRP A 162 7.50 27.50 14.43
CA TRP A 162 8.53 28.51 14.21
C TRP A 162 9.04 29.06 15.56
N PRO A 163 10.36 29.24 15.77
CA PRO A 163 11.45 29.28 14.79
C PRO A 163 12.15 27.95 14.48
N ILE A 164 11.58 26.81 14.91
CA ILE A 164 12.24 25.50 14.80
C ILE A 164 11.67 24.67 13.64
N GLY A 165 10.39 24.86 13.28
CA GLY A 165 9.77 24.27 12.08
C GLY A 165 9.25 25.33 11.11
N SER A 166 8.51 24.91 10.07
CA SER A 166 8.30 25.78 8.90
C SER A 166 7.61 27.11 9.18
N LYS A 167 8.26 28.22 8.82
CA LYS A 167 7.74 29.58 8.94
C LYS A 167 6.35 29.73 8.33
N ASP A 168 6.15 29.13 7.15
CA ASP A 168 4.95 29.33 6.33
C ASP A 168 3.94 28.17 6.45
N ARG A 169 4.12 27.23 7.39
CA ARG A 169 3.33 25.98 7.46
C ARG A 169 1.83 26.20 7.37
N HIS A 170 1.27 27.00 8.28
CA HIS A 170 -0.18 27.26 8.33
C HIS A 170 -0.68 27.94 7.06
N TYR A 171 0.13 28.83 6.49
CA TYR A 171 -0.22 29.54 5.26
C TYR A 171 -0.23 28.61 4.05
N ARG A 172 0.77 27.72 3.93
CA ARG A 172 0.82 26.73 2.84
C ARG A 172 -0.29 25.70 2.93
N ILE A 173 -0.66 25.26 4.14
CA ILE A 173 -1.84 24.40 4.34
C ILE A 173 -3.11 25.12 3.85
N LYS A 174 -3.28 26.39 4.18
CA LYS A 174 -4.43 27.18 3.68
C LYS A 174 -4.44 27.26 2.15
N LYS A 175 -3.31 27.60 1.54
CA LYS A 175 -3.20 27.69 0.07
C LYS A 175 -3.42 26.35 -0.62
N LEU A 176 -2.94 25.26 -0.02
CA LEU A 176 -3.21 23.91 -0.50
C LEU A 176 -4.72 23.62 -0.48
N ILE A 177 -5.41 23.91 0.62
CA ILE A 177 -6.87 23.73 0.71
C ILE A 177 -7.57 24.50 -0.41
N GLU A 178 -7.18 25.76 -0.66
CA GLU A 178 -7.71 26.57 -1.76
C GLU A 178 -7.47 25.90 -3.13
N ALA A 179 -6.30 25.33 -3.36
CA ALA A 179 -5.97 24.61 -4.59
C ALA A 179 -6.80 23.31 -4.75
N LEU A 180 -6.91 22.51 -3.69
CA LEU A 180 -7.68 21.26 -3.68
C LEU A 180 -9.18 21.46 -3.91
N LEU A 181 -9.72 22.61 -3.47
CA LEU A 181 -11.12 23.00 -3.69
C LEU A 181 -11.36 23.57 -5.09
N LYS A 182 -10.34 24.18 -5.70
CA LYS A 182 -10.42 24.74 -7.05
C LYS A 182 -10.34 23.66 -8.12
N ASP A 183 -9.47 22.68 -7.92
CA ASP A 183 -9.25 21.60 -8.88
C ASP A 183 -10.22 20.43 -8.66
N ASN A 184 -10.49 19.68 -9.74
CA ASN A 184 -11.41 18.55 -9.73
C ASN A 184 -10.66 17.22 -9.67
N TYR A 185 -10.01 16.94 -8.55
CA TYR A 185 -9.43 15.62 -8.26
C TYR A 185 -10.50 14.69 -7.67
N ASP A 186 -10.36 13.39 -7.90
CA ASP A 186 -11.23 12.36 -7.31
C ASP A 186 -10.55 11.64 -6.14
N ILE A 187 -9.22 11.54 -6.18
CA ILE A 187 -8.38 11.00 -5.11
C ILE A 187 -7.21 11.97 -4.88
N VAL A 188 -6.91 12.25 -3.62
CA VAL A 188 -5.80 13.08 -3.17
C VAL A 188 -5.03 12.30 -2.11
N ALA A 189 -3.73 12.09 -2.32
CA ALA A 189 -2.85 11.50 -1.31
C ALA A 189 -1.82 12.53 -0.85
N LEU A 190 -1.70 12.70 0.47
CA LEU A 190 -0.78 13.66 1.07
C LEU A 190 0.22 12.98 2.00
N GLN A 191 1.45 13.49 1.99
CA GLN A 191 2.56 13.04 2.83
C GLN A 191 3.05 14.20 3.68
N GLU A 192 3.70 13.86 4.79
CA GLU A 192 4.23 14.81 5.77
C GLU A 192 3.17 15.72 6.44
N ILE A 193 1.90 15.27 6.46
CA ILE A 193 0.88 15.79 7.38
C ILE A 193 1.12 15.20 8.77
N TRP A 194 2.17 15.66 9.45
CA TRP A 194 2.59 15.10 10.73
C TRP A 194 1.56 15.34 11.86
N GLY A 195 0.95 16.53 11.91
CA GLY A 195 -0.01 16.86 12.96
C GLY A 195 -1.42 16.39 12.65
N GLU A 196 -2.06 15.68 13.59
CA GLU A 196 -3.48 15.34 13.51
C GLU A 196 -4.36 16.59 13.35
N LYS A 197 -3.99 17.70 13.99
CA LYS A 197 -4.68 19.00 13.82
C LYS A 197 -4.68 19.49 12.37
N ASP A 198 -3.57 19.34 11.64
CA ASP A 198 -3.49 19.74 10.24
C ASP A 198 -4.37 18.85 9.38
N TYR A 199 -4.33 17.54 9.62
CA TYR A 199 -5.22 16.59 8.95
C TYR A 199 -6.69 16.94 9.19
N CYS A 200 -7.10 17.18 10.44
CA CYS A 200 -8.47 17.59 10.77
C CYS A 200 -8.85 18.93 10.11
N GLN A 201 -7.94 19.90 10.05
CA GLN A 201 -8.15 21.18 9.38
C GLN A 201 -8.42 20.98 7.89
N ILE A 202 -7.56 20.23 7.20
CA ILE A 202 -7.71 19.94 5.77
C ILE A 202 -9.01 19.15 5.55
N SER A 203 -9.21 18.06 6.29
CA SER A 203 -10.38 17.20 6.17
C SER A 203 -11.69 17.94 6.37
N THR A 204 -11.75 18.86 7.33
CA THR A 204 -12.96 19.66 7.58
C THR A 204 -13.20 20.63 6.44
N ALA A 205 -12.15 21.31 5.97
CA ALA A 205 -12.27 22.33 4.94
C ALA A 205 -12.66 21.75 3.57
N VAL A 206 -12.17 20.55 3.24
CA VAL A 206 -12.39 19.93 1.93
C VAL A 206 -13.55 18.92 1.92
N LYS A 207 -14.24 18.72 3.05
CA LYS A 207 -15.30 17.71 3.22
C LYS A 207 -16.42 17.78 2.17
N GLY A 208 -16.76 18.98 1.70
CA GLY A 208 -17.78 19.18 0.66
C GLY A 208 -17.38 18.59 -0.70
N SER A 209 -16.08 18.59 -1.02
CA SER A 209 -15.53 18.06 -2.28
C SER A 209 -14.99 16.63 -2.14
N TYR A 210 -14.52 16.25 -0.96
CA TYR A 210 -13.97 14.93 -0.63
C TYR A 210 -14.63 14.42 0.67
N PRO A 211 -15.81 13.78 0.56
CA PRO A 211 -16.59 13.34 1.72
C PRO A 211 -15.90 12.24 2.55
N TYR A 212 -14.97 11.50 1.95
CA TYR A 212 -14.23 10.44 2.62
C TYR A 212 -12.75 10.82 2.76
N SER A 213 -12.18 10.54 3.93
CA SER A 213 -10.77 10.72 4.19
C SER A 213 -10.27 9.70 5.21
N PHE A 214 -8.97 9.41 5.19
CA PHE A 214 -8.35 8.50 6.13
C PHE A 214 -6.91 8.92 6.45
N TYR A 215 -6.55 8.91 7.73
CA TYR A 215 -5.19 9.18 8.21
C TYR A 215 -4.57 7.90 8.77
N PHE A 216 -3.39 7.54 8.30
CA PHE A 216 -2.71 6.32 8.74
C PHE A 216 -1.89 6.61 10.01
N HIS A 217 -2.45 6.39 11.20
CA HIS A 217 -1.73 6.69 12.44
C HIS A 217 -0.54 5.73 12.68
N SER A 218 0.65 6.28 12.92
CA SER A 218 1.85 5.51 13.29
C SER A 218 2.87 6.39 14.00
N GLY A 219 3.86 5.75 14.62
CA GLY A 219 4.97 6.43 15.29
C GLY A 219 4.54 7.29 16.48
N PHE A 220 5.45 8.16 16.90
CA PHE A 220 5.22 9.18 17.93
C PHE A 220 4.68 10.47 17.33
N THR A 221 5.14 10.86 16.14
CA THR A 221 4.74 12.11 15.48
C THR A 221 3.56 11.98 14.52
N GLY A 222 3.04 10.76 14.28
CA GLY A 222 2.16 10.47 13.14
C GLY A 222 2.95 9.98 11.93
N SER A 223 2.33 9.19 11.05
CA SER A 223 3.01 8.68 9.84
C SER A 223 3.23 9.76 8.78
N GLY A 224 2.47 10.85 8.86
CA GLY A 224 2.43 11.89 7.84
C GLY A 224 1.57 11.55 6.63
N VAL A 225 0.98 10.35 6.54
CA VAL A 225 0.35 9.84 5.32
C VAL A 225 -1.18 9.83 5.46
N CYS A 226 -1.88 10.43 4.49
CA CYS A 226 -3.35 10.43 4.46
C CYS A 226 -3.93 10.50 3.05
N VAL A 227 -5.21 10.14 2.94
CA VAL A 227 -5.99 10.13 1.69
C VAL A 227 -7.28 10.92 1.86
N PHE A 228 -7.66 11.67 0.84
CA PHE A 228 -8.96 12.32 0.68
C PHE A 228 -9.56 11.91 -0.66
N THR A 229 -10.84 11.56 -0.71
CA THR A 229 -11.43 11.05 -1.95
C THR A 229 -12.94 11.29 -2.02
N ARG A 230 -13.44 11.33 -3.27
CA ARG A 230 -14.85 11.30 -3.62
C ARG A 230 -15.45 9.89 -3.55
N PHE A 231 -14.62 8.86 -3.72
CA PHE A 231 -15.04 7.47 -3.72
C PHE A 231 -15.19 6.93 -2.31
N ARG A 232 -16.16 6.04 -2.12
CA ARG A 232 -16.41 5.44 -0.80
C ARG A 232 -15.23 4.56 -0.42
N ILE A 233 -14.68 4.79 0.77
CA ILE A 233 -13.69 3.89 1.38
C ILE A 233 -14.45 2.70 1.98
N VAL A 234 -14.15 1.49 1.52
CA VAL A 234 -14.85 0.27 1.96
C VAL A 234 -14.01 -0.62 2.87
N SER A 235 -12.68 -0.51 2.76
CA SER A 235 -11.73 -1.23 3.59
C SER A 235 -10.45 -0.43 3.73
N THR A 236 -9.75 -0.63 4.85
CA THR A 236 -8.47 0.01 5.15
C THR A 236 -7.53 -0.99 5.77
N ILE A 237 -6.27 -0.99 5.35
CA ILE A 237 -5.21 -1.79 5.96
C ILE A 237 -3.91 -1.00 5.95
N MET A 238 -3.06 -1.23 6.94
CA MET A 238 -1.79 -0.54 7.08
C MET A 238 -0.69 -1.53 7.47
N HIS A 239 0.49 -1.34 6.89
CA HIS A 239 1.72 -2.05 7.28
C HIS A 239 2.76 -1.05 7.76
N ARG A 240 3.25 -1.25 9.00
CA ARG A 240 4.37 -0.47 9.55
C ARG A 240 5.67 -1.11 9.13
N TYR A 241 6.58 -0.33 8.57
CA TYR A 241 7.87 -0.87 8.17
C TYR A 241 8.72 -1.27 9.36
N SER A 242 9.46 -2.36 9.18
CA SER A 242 10.26 -2.98 10.22
C SER A 242 11.50 -2.15 10.60
N LEU A 243 12.03 -1.35 9.67
CA LEU A 243 13.22 -0.52 9.85
C LEU A 243 12.93 0.94 9.52
N ASN A 244 13.02 1.83 10.52
CA ASN A 244 12.70 3.26 10.39
C ASN A 244 13.85 4.19 10.81
N GLY A 245 15.09 3.68 10.90
CA GLY A 245 16.25 4.47 11.34
C GLY A 245 16.56 4.23 12.81
N PHE A 246 17.17 5.21 13.48
CA PHE A 246 17.67 5.06 14.85
C PHE A 246 17.05 6.08 15.80
N ALA A 247 16.55 5.62 16.95
CA ALA A 247 15.93 6.48 17.95
C ALA A 247 16.85 7.61 18.45
N HIS A 248 18.14 7.31 18.59
CA HIS A 248 19.13 8.26 19.10
C HIS A 248 19.63 9.24 18.03
N HIS A 249 19.35 8.98 16.76
CA HIS A 249 19.47 9.98 15.71
C HIS A 249 18.25 10.89 15.78
N ILE A 250 18.12 11.62 16.90
CA ILE A 250 17.04 12.60 17.14
C ILE A 250 16.96 13.64 16.03
N HIS A 251 18.06 13.78 15.28
CA HIS A 251 18.16 14.66 14.15
C HIS A 251 17.68 14.06 12.81
N ARG A 252 16.98 12.94 12.85
CA ARG A 252 16.45 12.23 11.69
C ARG A 252 15.04 11.77 12.07
N GLY A 253 14.04 12.30 11.40
CA GLY A 253 12.64 12.19 11.84
C GLY A 253 12.01 10.81 11.65
N ASP A 254 12.57 9.96 10.78
CA ASP A 254 11.94 8.74 10.29
C ASP A 254 11.58 7.75 11.40
N TRP A 255 12.43 7.61 12.41
CA TRP A 255 12.19 6.68 13.51
C TRP A 255 10.95 7.09 14.33
N PHE A 256 10.77 8.39 14.53
CA PHE A 256 9.65 8.97 15.27
C PHE A 256 8.37 9.01 14.42
N GLY A 257 8.49 9.18 13.11
CA GLY A 257 7.34 9.08 12.19
C GLY A 257 6.79 7.66 12.10
N GLY A 258 7.65 6.64 12.27
CA GLY A 258 7.24 5.25 12.17
C GLY A 258 6.64 4.94 10.80
N LYS A 259 7.45 5.09 9.75
CA LYS A 259 7.03 5.01 8.34
C LYS A 259 6.16 3.79 8.04
N VAL A 260 5.20 3.97 7.12
CA VAL A 260 4.17 2.98 6.78
C VAL A 260 3.88 2.97 5.29
N VAL A 261 3.27 1.87 4.82
CA VAL A 261 2.34 1.89 3.68
C VAL A 261 0.92 1.76 4.20
N GLY A 262 0.05 2.65 3.75
CA GLY A 262 -1.39 2.59 3.97
C GLY A 262 -2.11 2.20 2.70
N MET A 263 -3.16 1.39 2.81
CA MET A 263 -4.06 1.04 1.72
C MET A 263 -5.49 1.39 2.11
N VAL A 264 -6.20 2.04 1.20
CA VAL A 264 -7.66 2.13 1.20
C VAL A 264 -8.19 1.40 -0.03
N GLU A 265 -9.22 0.58 0.16
CA GLU A 265 -10.01 0.05 -0.94
C GLU A 265 -11.14 1.04 -1.23
N LEU A 266 -11.21 1.49 -2.48
CA LEU A 266 -12.17 2.48 -2.95
C LEU A 266 -13.18 1.83 -3.89
N GLU A 267 -14.44 2.25 -3.76
CA GLU A 267 -15.52 1.89 -4.67
C GLU A 267 -15.77 3.02 -5.66
N ALA A 268 -15.31 2.83 -6.90
CA ALA A 268 -15.47 3.76 -8.00
C ALA A 268 -16.43 3.14 -9.04
N GLU A 269 -17.70 3.55 -8.98
CA GLU A 269 -18.79 2.94 -9.74
C GLU A 269 -18.89 1.43 -9.49
N LYS A 270 -18.56 0.60 -10.48
CA LYS A 270 -18.54 -0.87 -10.35
C LYS A 270 -17.16 -1.45 -10.00
N TYR A 271 -16.12 -0.62 -9.93
CA TYR A 271 -14.74 -1.07 -9.77
C TYR A 271 -14.24 -0.92 -8.34
N ARG A 272 -13.41 -1.89 -7.92
CA ARG A 272 -12.58 -1.86 -6.71
C ARG A 272 -11.19 -1.35 -7.04
N ILE A 273 -10.82 -0.21 -6.46
CA ILE A 273 -9.48 0.37 -6.56
C ILE A 273 -8.75 0.15 -5.25
N ASN A 274 -7.69 -0.65 -5.25
CA ASN A 274 -6.77 -0.68 -4.11
C ASN A 274 -5.78 0.47 -4.27
N PHE A 275 -5.98 1.51 -3.46
CA PHE A 275 -5.19 2.72 -3.46
C PHE A 275 -4.21 2.71 -2.29
N TYR A 276 -2.92 2.73 -2.60
CA TYR A 276 -1.84 2.71 -1.63
C TYR A 276 -1.16 4.06 -1.57
N THR A 277 -0.74 4.45 -0.38
CA THR A 277 0.11 5.61 -0.16
C THR A 277 1.18 5.33 0.87
N THR A 278 2.39 5.82 0.62
CA THR A 278 3.57 5.57 1.49
C THR A 278 4.48 6.79 1.51
N HIS A 279 5.31 6.87 2.54
CA HIS A 279 6.45 7.76 2.57
C HIS A 279 7.63 6.93 3.11
N LEU A 280 8.59 6.61 2.26
CA LEU A 280 9.74 5.78 2.66
C LEU A 280 10.73 6.61 3.49
N HIS A 281 11.72 5.93 4.06
CA HIS A 281 12.76 6.54 4.86
C HIS A 281 13.60 7.48 3.99
N ALA A 282 14.01 8.64 4.52
CA ALA A 282 14.76 9.63 3.75
C ALA A 282 16.21 9.20 3.42
N GLU A 283 16.74 9.71 2.31
CA GLU A 283 18.17 9.69 2.00
C GLU A 283 18.85 10.93 2.59
N TYR A 284 19.73 10.71 3.57
CA TYR A 284 20.39 11.81 4.27
C TYR A 284 21.80 12.14 3.77
N ASN A 285 22.47 11.18 3.12
CA ASN A 285 23.79 11.33 2.54
C ASN A 285 23.99 10.25 1.47
N ARG A 286 24.11 10.64 0.19
CA ARG A 286 24.27 9.72 -0.94
C ARG A 286 25.61 8.99 -0.94
N GLU A 287 26.69 9.68 -0.57
CA GLU A 287 28.05 9.13 -0.61
C GLU A 287 28.31 8.15 0.54
N ASN A 288 27.68 8.40 1.70
CA ASN A 288 27.80 7.54 2.88
C ASN A 288 26.43 7.27 3.50
N ASP A 289 25.68 6.39 2.84
CA ASP A 289 24.30 6.11 3.18
C ASP A 289 24.15 4.97 4.20
N LEU A 290 24.18 5.34 5.48
CA LEU A 290 23.94 4.43 6.59
C LEU A 290 22.56 3.75 6.53
N TYR A 291 21.58 4.40 5.90
CA TYR A 291 20.18 3.98 5.88
C TYR A 291 19.79 3.21 4.62
N LEU A 292 20.72 3.00 3.69
CA LEU A 292 20.44 2.25 2.47
C LEU A 292 19.82 0.86 2.76
N PRO A 293 20.33 0.05 3.74
CA PRO A 293 19.69 -1.22 4.07
C PRO A 293 18.28 -1.07 4.64
N HIS A 294 17.99 0.05 5.32
CA HIS A 294 16.65 0.33 5.84
C HIS A 294 15.70 0.65 4.68
N ARG A 295 16.07 1.60 3.81
CA ARG A 295 15.28 1.96 2.62
C ARG A 295 15.01 0.76 1.72
N LEU A 296 16.02 -0.09 1.54
CA LEU A 296 15.90 -1.30 0.73
C LEU A 296 14.98 -2.36 1.35
N SER A 297 15.02 -2.52 2.68
CA SER A 297 14.05 -3.36 3.41
C SER A 297 12.63 -2.83 3.24
N GLN A 298 12.43 -1.53 3.42
CA GLN A 298 11.12 -0.90 3.25
C GLN A 298 10.59 -1.04 1.82
N ALA A 299 11.43 -0.83 0.81
CA ALA A 299 11.09 -1.02 -0.60
C ALA A 299 10.62 -2.46 -0.88
N PHE A 300 11.29 -3.44 -0.30
CA PHE A 300 10.89 -4.84 -0.41
C PHE A 300 9.58 -5.13 0.33
N GLU A 301 9.44 -4.69 1.58
CA GLU A 301 8.21 -4.82 2.37
C GLU A 301 7.02 -4.18 1.64
N LEU A 302 7.18 -2.98 1.08
CA LEU A 302 6.19 -2.28 0.26
C LEU A 302 5.78 -3.14 -0.95
N SER A 303 6.76 -3.65 -1.68
CA SER A 303 6.51 -4.45 -2.87
C SER A 303 5.75 -5.74 -2.57
N GLN A 304 6.10 -6.43 -1.47
CA GLN A 304 5.40 -7.63 -1.00
C GLN A 304 3.99 -7.30 -0.56
N PHE A 305 3.82 -6.21 0.20
CA PHE A 305 2.52 -5.78 0.68
C PHE A 305 1.57 -5.53 -0.50
N VAL A 306 1.97 -4.72 -1.48
CA VAL A 306 1.17 -4.43 -2.67
C VAL A 306 0.91 -5.71 -3.48
N LYS A 307 1.92 -6.56 -3.66
CA LYS A 307 1.76 -7.83 -4.37
C LYS A 307 0.66 -8.68 -3.75
N HIS A 308 0.71 -8.93 -2.45
CA HIS A 308 -0.22 -9.83 -1.76
C HIS A 308 -1.60 -9.25 -1.51
N THR A 309 -1.72 -7.93 -1.39
CA THR A 309 -3.02 -7.25 -1.19
C THR A 309 -3.70 -6.84 -2.49
N SER A 310 -3.06 -7.03 -3.65
CA SER A 310 -3.62 -6.64 -4.95
C SER A 310 -4.65 -7.61 -5.56
N CYS A 311 -4.72 -8.86 -5.11
CA CYS A 311 -5.47 -9.93 -5.80
C CYS A 311 -6.98 -9.68 -5.92
N GLY A 312 -7.60 -9.03 -4.92
CA GLY A 312 -9.04 -8.74 -4.89
C GLY A 312 -9.47 -7.46 -5.63
N ALA A 313 -8.53 -6.67 -6.13
CA ALA A 313 -8.82 -5.39 -6.78
C ALA A 313 -9.12 -5.55 -8.27
N ASP A 314 -9.82 -4.57 -8.85
CA ASP A 314 -9.87 -4.42 -10.31
C ASP A 314 -8.62 -3.72 -10.82
N VAL A 315 -8.20 -2.67 -10.12
CA VAL A 315 -7.02 -1.87 -10.43
C VAL A 315 -6.27 -1.48 -9.17
N VAL A 316 -4.96 -1.29 -9.31
CA VAL A 316 -4.05 -0.90 -8.22
C VAL A 316 -3.38 0.41 -8.57
N ILE A 317 -3.37 1.32 -7.60
CA ILE A 317 -2.61 2.57 -7.65
C ILE A 317 -1.75 2.66 -6.39
N LEU A 318 -0.44 2.80 -6.53
CA LEU A 318 0.48 3.11 -5.43
C LEU A 318 1.05 4.50 -5.62
N THR A 319 0.95 5.33 -4.58
CA THR A 319 1.52 6.69 -4.57
C THR A 319 2.51 6.84 -3.42
N GLY A 320 3.48 7.73 -3.54
CA GLY A 320 4.42 7.91 -2.44
C GLY A 320 5.64 8.77 -2.77
N ASP A 321 6.21 9.35 -1.73
CA ASP A 321 7.62 9.79 -1.73
C ASP A 321 8.42 8.55 -1.37
N PHE A 322 9.10 8.01 -2.38
CA PHE A 322 9.90 6.82 -2.21
C PHE A 322 11.29 7.14 -1.66
N ASN A 323 11.71 8.42 -1.62
CA ASN A 323 13.07 8.82 -1.25
C ASN A 323 14.14 7.99 -2.00
N LEU A 324 13.81 7.62 -3.23
CA LEU A 324 14.58 6.78 -4.14
C LEU A 324 14.44 7.39 -5.53
N GLU A 325 15.55 7.54 -6.24
CA GLU A 325 15.56 7.96 -7.64
C GLU A 325 15.32 6.75 -8.56
N PRO A 326 14.93 6.96 -9.84
CA PRO A 326 14.59 5.87 -10.76
C PRO A 326 15.70 4.83 -10.99
N GLU A 327 16.96 5.23 -10.82
CA GLU A 327 18.14 4.39 -10.96
C GLU A 327 18.40 3.53 -9.72
N ASP A 328 17.81 3.90 -8.58
CA ASP A 328 18.08 3.24 -7.31
C ASP A 328 17.55 1.82 -7.27
N LEU A 329 18.28 0.97 -6.56
CA LEU A 329 17.91 -0.42 -6.41
C LEU A 329 16.55 -0.60 -5.72
N GLY A 330 16.25 0.21 -4.70
CA GLY A 330 14.96 0.14 -4.01
C GLY A 330 13.78 0.44 -4.94
N TYR A 331 13.93 1.40 -5.85
CA TYR A 331 12.90 1.71 -6.85
C TYR A 331 12.67 0.50 -7.76
N ARG A 332 13.75 -0.11 -8.27
CA ARG A 332 13.68 -1.33 -9.10
C ARG A 332 13.05 -2.51 -8.36
N VAL A 333 13.31 -2.67 -7.06
CA VAL A 333 12.65 -3.69 -6.21
C VAL A 333 11.14 -3.48 -6.19
N ILE A 334 10.68 -2.24 -5.94
CA ILE A 334 9.25 -1.91 -5.86
C ILE A 334 8.57 -2.21 -7.19
N VAL A 335 9.09 -1.65 -8.28
CA VAL A 335 8.52 -1.77 -9.61
C VAL A 335 8.45 -3.23 -10.06
N ASN A 336 9.56 -3.97 -9.96
CA ASN A 336 9.64 -5.32 -10.51
C ASN A 336 8.90 -6.35 -9.66
N ASN A 337 9.05 -6.32 -8.33
CA ASN A 337 8.44 -7.34 -7.47
C ASN A 337 6.92 -7.16 -7.31
N ALA A 338 6.43 -5.91 -7.33
CA ALA A 338 4.99 -5.63 -7.32
C ALA A 338 4.36 -5.51 -8.72
N GLN A 339 5.19 -5.50 -9.76
CA GLN A 339 4.82 -5.43 -11.19
C GLN A 339 3.99 -4.20 -11.51
N LEU A 340 4.52 -3.05 -11.14
CA LEU A 340 3.87 -1.77 -11.31
C LEU A 340 4.44 -1.04 -12.52
N LYS A 341 3.63 -0.21 -13.15
CA LYS A 341 4.06 0.75 -14.16
C LYS A 341 4.23 2.13 -13.51
N ASP A 342 5.35 2.78 -13.81
CA ASP A 342 5.57 4.19 -13.43
C ASP A 342 4.78 5.11 -14.38
N ALA A 343 3.80 5.82 -13.85
CA ALA A 343 2.98 6.73 -14.65
C ALA A 343 3.81 7.77 -15.39
N TRP A 344 4.92 8.24 -14.80
CA TRP A 344 5.79 9.20 -15.48
C TRP A 344 6.41 8.59 -16.73
N LEU A 345 6.92 7.36 -16.65
CA LEU A 345 7.60 6.70 -17.78
C LEU A 345 6.64 6.27 -18.89
N TYR A 346 5.38 5.98 -18.55
CA TYR A 346 4.36 5.48 -19.48
C TYR A 346 3.39 6.57 -19.98
N ARG A 347 3.63 7.86 -19.66
CA ARG A 347 2.76 8.96 -20.08
C ARG A 347 2.71 9.12 -21.61
N PRO A 348 1.54 9.44 -22.21
CA PRO A 348 1.43 9.60 -23.67
C PRO A 348 2.31 10.72 -24.25
N ASP A 349 2.37 11.87 -23.57
CA ASP A 349 3.08 13.06 -24.04
C ASP A 349 4.53 13.10 -23.49
N LYS A 350 5.28 12.02 -23.67
CA LYS A 350 6.64 11.89 -23.15
C LYS A 350 7.60 12.86 -23.86
N ASP A 351 8.15 13.83 -23.13
CA ASP A 351 9.34 14.59 -23.51
C ASP A 351 10.56 14.04 -22.77
N ASP A 352 11.53 13.48 -23.51
CA ASP A 352 12.76 12.90 -22.94
C ASP A 352 13.66 13.96 -22.26
N ARG A 353 13.42 15.25 -22.49
CA ARG A 353 14.12 16.34 -21.79
C ARG A 353 13.54 16.61 -20.40
N ASP A 354 12.32 16.15 -20.13
CA ASP A 354 11.66 16.29 -18.85
C ASP A 354 11.78 15.01 -18.00
N TRP A 355 12.61 15.14 -16.98
CA TRP A 355 12.96 14.07 -16.06
C TRP A 355 11.90 13.89 -14.96
N GLY A 356 10.93 14.80 -14.85
CA GLY A 356 9.89 14.72 -13.83
C GLY A 356 10.39 14.97 -12.42
N THR A 357 11.44 15.78 -12.28
CA THR A 357 12.02 16.08 -10.97
C THR A 357 10.99 16.79 -10.10
N THR A 358 10.85 16.32 -8.87
CA THR A 358 9.84 16.75 -7.90
C THR A 358 10.47 17.46 -6.71
N CYS A 359 11.70 17.11 -6.33
CA CYS A 359 12.42 17.68 -5.19
C CYS A 359 13.73 18.35 -5.64
N ASP A 360 14.28 19.21 -4.79
CA ASP A 360 15.61 19.83 -4.98
C ASP A 360 15.72 20.61 -6.30
N ARG A 361 14.62 21.24 -6.70
CA ARG A 361 14.58 21.97 -7.96
C ARG A 361 15.13 23.39 -7.80
N PRO A 362 15.90 23.91 -8.79
CA PRO A 362 16.42 25.28 -8.74
C PRO A 362 15.32 26.36 -8.72
N ASP A 363 14.11 26.06 -9.21
CA ASP A 363 12.98 26.98 -9.27
C ASP A 363 12.08 26.97 -8.01
N ASN A 364 12.46 26.19 -6.99
CA ASN A 364 11.73 26.06 -5.73
C ASN A 364 12.39 26.87 -4.60
N CYS A 365 11.61 27.71 -3.90
CA CYS A 365 12.09 28.60 -2.84
C CYS A 365 12.54 27.88 -1.56
N TYR A 366 12.19 26.60 -1.39
CA TYR A 366 12.58 25.79 -0.24
C TYR A 366 13.79 24.87 -0.53
N THR A 367 14.36 24.94 -1.73
CA THR A 367 15.59 24.21 -2.07
C THR A 367 16.80 24.83 -1.36
N PRO A 368 17.51 24.09 -0.48
CA PRO A 368 18.67 24.61 0.22
C PRO A 368 19.85 24.77 -0.75
N ASN A 369 20.75 25.73 -0.49
CA ASN A 369 22.01 25.90 -1.24
C ASN A 369 21.86 25.96 -2.78
N ILE A 370 21.10 26.95 -3.26
CA ILE A 370 20.94 27.31 -4.69
C ILE A 370 22.27 27.26 -5.47
N LYS A 371 23.40 27.67 -4.87
CA LYS A 371 24.71 27.74 -5.55
C LYS A 371 25.27 26.38 -6.00
N GLU A 372 24.99 25.31 -5.27
CA GLU A 372 25.46 23.96 -5.60
C GLU A 372 24.48 23.27 -6.59
N LEU A 373 23.20 23.60 -6.46
CA LEU A 373 22.10 23.07 -7.28
C LEU A 373 21.89 23.75 -8.63
N LEU A 374 22.47 24.92 -8.90
CA LEU A 374 22.48 25.53 -10.25
C LEU A 374 23.10 24.62 -11.34
N LYS A 375 23.76 23.53 -10.94
CA LYS A 375 24.30 22.49 -11.84
C LYS A 375 23.41 21.25 -11.97
N SER A 376 22.36 21.10 -11.16
CA SER A 376 21.49 19.92 -11.13
C SER A 376 20.07 20.24 -11.59
N LYS A 377 19.35 19.25 -12.13
CA LYS A 377 17.94 19.40 -12.54
C LYS A 377 16.93 19.11 -11.40
N GLY A 378 17.42 18.83 -10.19
CA GLY A 378 16.65 18.27 -9.07
C GLY A 378 16.56 16.74 -9.12
N LYS A 379 15.78 16.17 -8.20
CA LYS A 379 15.58 14.73 -8.02
C LYS A 379 14.13 14.34 -8.30
N ARG A 380 13.88 13.13 -8.83
CA ARG A 380 12.53 12.56 -8.92
C ARG A 380 12.38 11.54 -7.80
N LEU A 381 11.57 11.88 -6.78
CA LEU A 381 11.39 11.06 -5.59
C LEU A 381 9.93 10.65 -5.36
N ASP A 382 9.01 11.35 -6.04
CA ASP A 382 7.57 11.19 -5.87
C ASP A 382 6.97 10.48 -7.07
N TYR A 383 6.12 9.50 -6.83
CA TYR A 383 5.65 8.58 -7.87
C TYR A 383 4.16 8.29 -7.79
N ILE A 384 3.57 8.09 -8.97
CA ILE A 384 2.30 7.39 -9.15
C ILE A 384 2.60 6.11 -9.93
N MET A 385 2.44 4.98 -9.27
CA MET A 385 2.62 3.64 -9.78
C MET A 385 1.25 2.99 -10.00
N TYR A 386 1.09 2.19 -11.06
CA TYR A 386 -0.20 1.59 -11.35
C TYR A 386 -0.12 0.22 -12.03
N LYS A 387 -1.18 -0.57 -11.90
CA LYS A 387 -1.42 -1.76 -12.74
C LYS A 387 -2.91 -2.11 -12.78
N GLY A 388 -3.33 -2.76 -13.86
CA GLY A 388 -4.62 -3.46 -13.91
C GLY A 388 -4.49 -4.85 -13.27
N VAL A 389 -5.56 -5.34 -12.65
CA VAL A 389 -5.62 -6.69 -12.05
C VAL A 389 -6.76 -7.49 -12.69
N ASN A 390 -8.00 -7.10 -12.40
CA ASN A 390 -9.19 -7.69 -13.00
C ASN A 390 -9.82 -6.80 -14.09
N ALA A 391 -9.41 -5.52 -14.16
CA ALA A 391 -9.73 -4.60 -15.24
C ALA A 391 -8.46 -4.01 -15.88
N SER A 392 -8.55 -3.47 -17.09
CA SER A 392 -7.45 -2.70 -17.69
C SER A 392 -7.48 -1.27 -17.18
N LEU A 393 -6.29 -0.75 -16.90
CA LEU A 393 -6.08 0.64 -16.50
C LEU A 393 -5.16 1.32 -17.51
N THR A 394 -5.70 2.33 -18.19
CA THR A 394 -4.98 3.13 -19.18
C THR A 394 -4.68 4.51 -18.60
N LEU A 395 -3.40 4.88 -18.61
CA LEU A 395 -2.96 6.22 -18.26
C LEU A 395 -3.22 7.19 -19.42
N THR A 396 -4.00 8.25 -19.19
CA THR A 396 -4.27 9.27 -20.21
C THR A 396 -3.36 10.49 -20.07
N THR A 397 -2.94 10.82 -18.85
CA THR A 397 -2.10 12.00 -18.60
C THR A 397 -1.28 11.78 -17.34
N CYS A 398 -0.03 12.25 -17.33
CA CYS A 398 0.77 12.39 -16.11
C CYS A 398 1.64 13.64 -16.22
N GLU A 399 1.61 14.49 -15.20
CA GLU A 399 2.35 15.75 -15.16
C GLU A 399 2.63 16.21 -13.71
N ASN A 400 3.61 17.10 -13.54
CA ASN A 400 3.85 17.74 -12.25
C ASN A 400 2.92 18.95 -12.05
N ARG A 401 2.37 19.09 -10.84
CA ARG A 401 1.47 20.17 -10.42
C ARG A 401 1.93 20.77 -9.08
N LEU A 402 1.19 21.79 -8.60
CA LEU A 402 1.41 22.42 -7.29
C LEU A 402 2.85 22.91 -7.05
N ASN A 403 3.50 23.47 -8.08
CA ASN A 403 4.83 24.06 -7.95
C ASN A 403 4.78 25.39 -7.17
N LYS A 404 4.29 26.46 -7.81
CA LYS A 404 4.17 27.81 -7.22
C LYS A 404 2.74 28.14 -6.85
N VAL A 405 2.55 28.86 -5.74
CA VAL A 405 1.25 29.35 -5.30
C VAL A 405 0.81 30.51 -6.22
N PRO A 406 -0.32 30.39 -6.94
CA PRO A 406 -0.78 31.46 -7.83
C PRO A 406 -1.05 32.75 -7.07
N GLY A 407 -0.52 33.86 -7.57
CA GLY A 407 -0.68 35.19 -6.96
C GLY A 407 0.26 35.50 -5.80
N GLU A 408 1.11 34.56 -5.38
CA GLU A 408 2.13 34.80 -4.35
C GLU A 408 3.51 34.81 -4.99
N GLU A 409 4.22 35.94 -4.91
CA GLU A 409 5.49 36.10 -5.58
C GLU A 409 6.57 35.21 -4.96
N GLY A 410 7.05 34.24 -5.74
CA GLY A 410 8.17 33.37 -5.38
C GLY A 410 7.87 32.28 -4.35
N LEU A 411 6.61 32.07 -3.95
CA LEU A 411 6.23 31.06 -2.95
C LEU A 411 5.85 29.73 -3.60
N ASN A 412 6.40 28.62 -3.10
CA ASN A 412 6.03 27.27 -3.49
C ASN A 412 5.03 26.63 -2.50
N TYR A 413 4.22 25.66 -2.96
CA TYR A 413 3.32 24.93 -2.04
C TYR A 413 4.09 24.00 -1.09
N SER A 414 5.19 23.43 -1.57
CA SER A 414 6.16 22.67 -0.79
C SER A 414 7.53 22.72 -1.47
N ASP A 415 8.54 22.17 -0.81
CA ASP A 415 9.85 21.81 -1.38
C ASP A 415 9.80 20.66 -2.39
N HIS A 416 8.66 19.96 -2.46
CA HIS A 416 8.33 18.98 -3.47
C HIS A 416 7.20 19.50 -4.37
N LEU A 417 7.15 19.01 -5.61
CA LEU A 417 6.03 19.21 -6.54
C LEU A 417 5.01 18.07 -6.39
N GLY A 418 3.76 18.35 -6.72
CA GLY A 418 2.73 17.32 -6.83
C GLY A 418 2.86 16.54 -8.12
N VAL A 419 2.47 15.28 -8.08
CA VAL A 419 2.39 14.41 -9.26
C VAL A 419 0.92 14.16 -9.54
N TYR A 420 0.48 14.50 -10.73
CA TYR A 420 -0.88 14.28 -11.20
C TYR A 420 -0.92 13.14 -12.21
N ALA A 421 -1.99 12.34 -12.15
CA ALA A 421 -2.31 11.38 -13.19
C ALA A 421 -3.81 11.30 -13.43
N GLU A 422 -4.18 11.04 -14.68
CA GLU A 422 -5.55 10.73 -15.08
C GLU A 422 -5.58 9.33 -15.71
N PHE A 423 -6.56 8.54 -15.28
CA PHE A 423 -6.70 7.16 -15.70
C PHE A 423 -8.11 6.88 -16.22
N THR A 424 -8.16 5.91 -17.12
CA THR A 424 -9.36 5.32 -17.67
C THR A 424 -9.37 3.82 -17.37
N ILE A 425 -10.46 3.32 -16.81
CA ILE A 425 -10.70 1.90 -16.55
C ILE A 425 -11.58 1.33 -17.66
N THR A 426 -11.23 0.13 -18.13
CA THR A 426 -12.04 -0.67 -19.06
C THR A 426 -12.13 -2.12 -18.59
N ASP A 427 -13.24 -2.79 -18.90
CA ASP A 427 -13.48 -4.20 -18.56
C ASP A 427 -12.53 -5.19 -19.27
N GLU A 428 -11.78 -4.72 -20.26
CA GLU A 428 -10.88 -5.59 -21.01
C GLU A 428 -9.68 -6.01 -20.16
N LYS A 429 -9.54 -7.32 -19.90
CA LYS A 429 -8.37 -7.83 -19.19
C LYS A 429 -7.19 -7.94 -20.15
N LYS A 430 -6.25 -6.98 -20.09
CA LYS A 430 -4.93 -7.15 -20.71
C LYS A 430 -4.12 -8.14 -19.87
N LYS A 431 -3.82 -9.31 -20.42
CA LYS A 431 -2.84 -10.23 -19.81
C LYS A 431 -1.47 -9.58 -19.91
N GLU A 432 -0.97 -9.08 -18.79
CA GLU A 432 0.43 -8.65 -18.68
C GLU A 432 1.29 -9.86 -18.29
N GLY A 433 2.40 -10.04 -19.00
CA GLY A 433 3.34 -11.12 -18.72
C GLY A 433 4.09 -10.86 -17.41
N HIS A 434 4.23 -11.88 -16.58
CA HIS A 434 5.09 -11.84 -15.40
C HIS A 434 6.56 -12.04 -15.81
N ASP A 435 7.40 -11.03 -15.62
CA ASP A 435 8.85 -11.17 -15.77
C ASP A 435 9.50 -11.54 -14.43
N ASN A 436 9.49 -12.83 -14.13
CA ASN A 436 10.12 -13.38 -12.93
C ASN A 436 11.65 -13.19 -12.95
N TYR A 437 12.28 -13.13 -14.13
CA TYR A 437 13.73 -13.01 -14.26
C TYR A 437 14.24 -11.65 -13.75
N LEU A 438 13.56 -10.56 -14.13
CA LEU A 438 13.90 -9.21 -13.65
C LEU A 438 13.75 -9.10 -12.13
N THR A 439 12.76 -9.78 -11.55
CA THR A 439 12.58 -9.82 -10.10
C THR A 439 13.76 -10.52 -9.43
N SER A 440 14.16 -11.70 -9.90
CA SER A 440 15.30 -12.43 -9.34
C SER A 440 16.63 -11.66 -9.46
N ALA A 441 16.87 -10.96 -10.58
CA ALA A 441 18.09 -10.18 -10.78
C ALA A 441 18.22 -9.05 -9.74
N VAL A 442 17.14 -8.31 -9.49
CA VAL A 442 17.11 -7.21 -8.54
C VAL A 442 17.28 -7.70 -7.10
N LEU A 443 16.67 -8.83 -6.73
CA LEU A 443 16.83 -9.41 -5.39
C LEU A 443 18.28 -9.89 -5.14
N LYS A 444 18.95 -10.45 -6.16
CA LYS A 444 20.38 -10.83 -6.09
C LYS A 444 21.29 -9.62 -5.81
N GLU A 445 20.95 -8.46 -6.35
CA GLU A 445 21.68 -7.20 -6.10
C GLU A 445 21.40 -6.65 -4.69
N ALA A 446 20.18 -6.86 -4.16
CA ALA A 446 19.75 -6.33 -2.87
C ALA A 446 20.35 -7.07 -1.66
N ILE A 447 20.44 -8.40 -1.74
CA ILE A 447 20.89 -9.26 -0.64
C ILE A 447 22.29 -8.87 -0.09
N PRO A 448 23.31 -8.59 -0.91
CA PRO A 448 24.62 -8.14 -0.43
C PRO A 448 24.56 -6.85 0.39
N ILE A 449 23.68 -5.91 0.04
CA ILE A 449 23.54 -4.63 0.78
C ILE A 449 22.93 -4.89 2.16
N LEU A 450 21.87 -5.72 2.23
CA LEU A 450 21.29 -6.12 3.52
C LEU A 450 22.30 -6.87 4.38
N ARG A 451 23.12 -7.75 3.79
CA ARG A 451 24.21 -8.45 4.49
C ARG A 451 25.25 -7.48 5.06
N LYS A 452 25.62 -6.43 4.33
CA LYS A 452 26.50 -5.37 4.86
C LYS A 452 25.86 -4.66 6.05
N GLY A 453 24.56 -4.34 5.96
CA GLY A 453 23.78 -3.79 7.07
C GLY A 453 23.80 -4.68 8.31
N GLU A 454 23.58 -5.99 8.15
CA GLU A 454 23.63 -6.96 9.26
C GLU A 454 25.00 -7.00 9.93
N ASN A 455 26.07 -7.07 9.14
CA ASN A 455 27.44 -7.08 9.65
C ASN A 455 27.75 -5.80 10.44
N ARG A 456 27.27 -4.65 9.95
CA ARG A 456 27.39 -3.36 10.63
C ARG A 456 26.64 -3.37 11.96
N ALA A 457 25.36 -3.78 11.98
CA ALA A 457 24.57 -3.86 13.20
C ALA A 457 25.18 -4.82 14.24
N LEU A 458 25.77 -5.94 13.80
CA LEU A 458 26.51 -6.86 14.66
C LEU A 458 27.76 -6.22 15.29
N PHE A 459 28.56 -5.52 14.47
CA PHE A 459 29.74 -4.83 14.92
C PHE A 459 29.40 -3.70 15.91
N ASP A 460 28.43 -2.85 15.55
CA ASP A 460 27.95 -1.78 16.43
C ASP A 460 27.47 -2.35 17.76
N ARG A 461 26.79 -3.50 17.74
CA ARG A 461 26.31 -4.13 18.97
C ARG A 461 27.45 -4.53 19.87
N GLN A 462 28.52 -5.11 19.33
CA GLN A 462 29.73 -5.41 20.10
C GLN A 462 30.40 -4.13 20.62
N LEU A 463 30.46 -3.08 19.80
CA LEU A 463 31.04 -1.80 20.17
C LEU A 463 30.29 -1.14 21.34
N PHE A 464 28.96 -1.01 21.27
CA PHE A 464 28.16 -0.38 22.32
C PHE A 464 28.18 -1.19 23.62
N LEU A 465 28.13 -2.52 23.55
CA LEU A 465 28.22 -3.37 24.75
C LEU A 465 29.64 -3.35 25.35
N GLY A 466 30.68 -3.32 24.51
CA GLY A 466 32.07 -3.14 24.96
C GLY A 466 32.29 -1.78 25.62
N LEU A 467 31.77 -0.70 25.02
CA LEU A 467 31.79 0.65 25.59
C LEU A 467 31.08 0.69 26.94
N CYS A 468 29.97 -0.03 27.10
CA CYS A 468 29.29 -0.15 28.38
C CYS A 468 30.21 -0.73 29.48
N VAL A 469 31.00 -1.77 29.17
CA VAL A 469 31.96 -2.34 30.13
C VAL A 469 33.03 -1.32 30.52
N VAL A 470 33.56 -0.58 29.54
CA VAL A 470 34.55 0.49 29.78
C VAL A 470 33.96 1.61 30.64
N LEU A 471 32.74 2.05 30.36
CA LEU A 471 32.06 3.10 31.12
C LEU A 471 31.76 2.68 32.56
N VAL A 472 31.38 1.41 32.77
CA VAL A 472 31.19 0.85 34.12
C VAL A 472 32.52 0.84 34.89
N ALA A 473 33.62 0.40 34.27
CA ALA A 473 34.95 0.46 34.90
C ALA A 473 35.35 1.90 35.25
N LEU A 474 35.14 2.85 34.32
CA LEU A 474 35.39 4.26 34.54
C LEU A 474 34.57 4.84 35.69
N PHE A 475 33.29 4.44 35.81
CA PHE A 475 32.45 4.83 36.95
C PHE A 475 33.07 4.39 38.27
N PHE A 476 33.51 3.12 38.38
CA PHE A 476 34.15 2.60 39.59
C PHE A 476 35.46 3.34 39.94
N CYS A 477 36.26 3.73 38.94
CA CYS A 477 37.48 4.52 39.15
C CYS A 477 37.21 5.89 39.78
N THR A 478 35.99 6.43 39.68
CA THR A 478 35.64 7.75 40.22
C THR A 478 35.16 7.74 41.66
N LEU A 479 34.89 6.58 42.27
CA LEU A 479 34.20 6.48 43.58
C LEU A 479 34.97 7.11 44.76
N ASN A 480 36.29 7.17 44.67
CA ASN A 480 37.14 7.65 45.76
C ASN A 480 37.68 9.07 45.52
N ILE A 481 37.34 9.73 44.41
CA ILE A 481 37.93 11.03 44.06
C ILE A 481 37.62 12.07 45.13
N GLU A 482 36.41 12.10 45.69
CA GLU A 482 36.02 13.07 46.71
C GLU A 482 36.71 12.86 48.05
N ILE A 483 37.20 11.64 48.34
CA ILE A 483 37.98 11.34 49.54
C ILE A 483 39.32 12.09 49.48
N TYR A 484 39.95 12.11 48.31
CA TYR A 484 41.25 12.75 48.09
C TYR A 484 41.13 14.23 47.70
N TYR A 485 40.05 14.61 47.02
CA TYR A 485 39.81 15.97 46.52
C TYR A 485 38.37 16.44 46.83
N PRO A 486 38.06 16.82 48.08
CA PRO A 486 36.69 17.20 48.48
C PRO A 486 36.08 18.34 47.67
N SER A 487 36.91 19.29 47.21
CA SER A 487 36.48 20.43 46.39
C SER A 487 35.93 20.04 45.01
N TRP A 488 36.16 18.80 44.55
CA TRP A 488 35.70 18.30 43.26
C TRP A 488 34.35 17.57 43.33
N SER A 489 33.69 17.51 44.50
CA SER A 489 32.48 16.71 44.72
C SER A 489 31.32 17.01 43.76
N ILE A 490 31.09 18.28 43.41
CA ILE A 490 30.02 18.66 42.47
C ILE A 490 30.33 18.17 41.06
N VAL A 491 31.58 18.37 40.62
CA VAL A 491 32.04 18.00 39.27
C VAL A 491 32.01 16.48 39.08
N THR A 492 32.52 15.73 40.05
CA THR A 492 32.55 14.27 40.08
C THR A 492 31.15 13.66 40.14
N THR A 493 30.22 14.25 40.90
CA THR A 493 28.82 13.83 40.91
C THR A 493 28.15 14.06 39.56
N GLY A 494 28.33 15.25 38.95
CA GLY A 494 27.81 15.55 37.62
C GLY A 494 28.37 14.62 36.54
N PHE A 495 29.67 14.32 36.61
CA PHE A 495 30.33 13.37 35.70
C PHE A 495 29.77 11.95 35.85
N ARG A 496 29.60 11.46 37.08
CA ARG A 496 29.01 10.14 37.35
C ARG A 496 27.57 10.03 36.85
N PHE A 497 26.78 11.09 36.99
CA PHE A 497 25.44 11.15 36.42
C PHE A 497 25.46 10.99 34.88
N LEU A 498 26.34 11.74 34.19
CA LEU A 498 26.51 11.63 32.74
C LEU A 498 26.96 10.22 32.31
N ILE A 499 27.93 9.63 33.01
CA ILE A 499 28.37 8.24 32.75
C ILE A 499 27.20 7.28 32.93
N THR A 500 26.39 7.44 33.98
CA THR A 500 25.24 6.56 34.25
C THR A 500 24.22 6.62 33.10
N LEU A 501 23.94 7.82 32.57
CA LEU A 501 23.08 7.98 31.39
C LEU A 501 23.67 7.28 30.16
N LEU A 502 24.98 7.41 29.93
CA LEU A 502 25.67 6.75 28.81
C LEU A 502 25.68 5.22 28.96
N ILE A 503 25.89 4.69 30.16
CA ILE A 503 25.78 3.24 30.45
C ILE A 503 24.38 2.76 30.12
N GLY A 504 23.34 3.46 30.62
CA GLY A 504 21.95 3.14 30.35
C GLY A 504 21.64 3.13 28.85
N PHE A 505 22.10 4.17 28.14
CA PHE A 505 21.94 4.27 26.68
C PHE A 505 22.66 3.13 25.93
N CYS A 506 23.95 2.88 26.21
CA CYS A 506 24.72 1.83 25.55
C CYS A 506 24.13 0.44 25.80
N THR A 507 23.66 0.19 27.03
CA THR A 507 22.99 -1.06 27.40
C THR A 507 21.69 -1.22 26.64
N TRP A 508 20.80 -0.23 26.70
CA TRP A 508 19.51 -0.26 26.03
C TRP A 508 19.65 -0.38 24.51
N TYR A 509 20.50 0.45 23.90
CA TYR A 509 20.67 0.46 22.46
C TYR A 509 21.38 -0.80 21.95
N GLY A 510 22.42 -1.26 22.65
CA GLY A 510 23.14 -2.49 22.31
C GLY A 510 22.28 -3.76 22.46
N LEU A 511 21.49 -3.86 23.53
CA LEU A 511 20.66 -5.04 23.78
C LEU A 511 19.34 -5.03 23.01
N ILE A 512 18.68 -3.88 22.91
CA ILE A 512 17.33 -3.76 22.34
C ILE A 512 17.40 -3.20 20.92
N GLY A 513 17.89 -1.96 20.76
CA GLY A 513 17.88 -1.24 19.49
C GLY A 513 18.54 -2.02 18.35
N LEU A 514 19.81 -2.38 18.52
CA LEU A 514 20.58 -3.11 17.51
C LEU A 514 20.13 -4.56 17.34
N THR A 515 19.55 -5.18 18.36
CA THR A 515 18.94 -6.52 18.22
C THR A 515 17.69 -6.47 17.35
N MET A 516 16.83 -5.45 17.52
CA MET A 516 15.66 -5.26 16.68
C MET A 516 16.06 -5.00 15.23
N GLU A 517 17.02 -4.09 15.02
CA GLU A 517 17.55 -3.79 13.69
C GLU A 517 18.10 -5.04 13.01
N LEU A 518 18.96 -5.79 13.70
CA LEU A 518 19.57 -7.02 13.18
C LEU A 518 18.51 -8.05 12.80
N LYS A 519 17.47 -8.23 13.61
CA LYS A 519 16.38 -9.17 13.31
C LYS A 519 15.60 -8.76 12.07
N ALA A 520 15.28 -7.48 11.92
CA ALA A 520 14.56 -6.98 10.76
C ALA A 520 15.39 -7.12 9.48
N LEU A 521 16.69 -6.77 9.51
CA LEU A 521 17.61 -6.97 8.39
C LEU A 521 17.72 -8.45 7.98
N LYS A 522 17.83 -9.36 8.97
CA LYS A 522 17.83 -10.80 8.75
C LYS A 522 16.53 -11.28 8.10
N ALA A 523 15.39 -10.80 8.58
CA ALA A 523 14.08 -11.18 8.04
C ALA A 523 13.95 -10.76 6.56
N ALA A 524 14.28 -9.51 6.23
CA ALA A 524 14.26 -9.02 4.86
C ALA A 524 15.20 -9.82 3.96
N LYS A 525 16.45 -10.00 4.37
CA LYS A 525 17.45 -10.75 3.60
C LYS A 525 17.04 -12.21 3.39
N PHE A 526 16.57 -12.89 4.44
CA PHE A 526 16.15 -14.28 4.36
C PHE A 526 14.94 -14.43 3.43
N SER A 527 13.94 -13.56 3.57
CA SER A 527 12.77 -13.54 2.68
C SER A 527 13.17 -13.33 1.22
N MET A 528 14.05 -12.36 0.92
CA MET A 528 14.60 -12.18 -0.44
C MET A 528 15.34 -13.42 -0.94
N THR A 529 16.10 -14.10 -0.08
CA THR A 529 16.86 -15.30 -0.44
C THR A 529 15.93 -16.47 -0.75
N MET A 530 14.84 -16.63 0.00
CA MET A 530 13.84 -17.67 -0.26
C MET A 530 13.17 -17.49 -1.61
N LEU A 531 12.92 -16.25 -2.05
CA LEU A 531 12.36 -15.95 -3.37
C LEU A 531 13.33 -16.17 -4.54
N LEU A 532 14.60 -16.49 -4.25
CA LEU A 532 15.60 -16.87 -5.26
C LEU A 532 15.84 -18.38 -5.31
N SER A 533 15.27 -19.12 -4.37
CA SER A 533 15.48 -20.55 -4.21
C SER A 533 14.37 -21.30 -4.96
N ASP A 534 14.32 -21.10 -6.28
CA ASP A 534 13.52 -21.91 -7.21
C ASP A 534 14.40 -23.00 -7.85
#